data_AF-A0A2V7XJN3-F1
#
_entry.id   AF-A0A2V7XJN3-F1
#
_cell.length_a   1.000
_cell.length_b   1.000
_cell.length_c   1.000
_cell.angle_alpha   90.00
_cell.angle_beta   90.00
_cell.angle_gamma   90.00
#
_symmetry.space_group_name_H-M   'P 1'
#
loop_
_entity.id
_entity.type
_entity.pdbx_description
1 polymer ?
#
loop_
_entity_poly.entity_id
_entity_poly.type
_entity_poly.pdbx_seq_one_letter_code
_entity_poly.pdbx_strand_id
1 'polypeptide(L)'
;MDWPHGPLHRIAARGIYFITAGTYLKQHYYRSSDALDQLQKLLFAAAEAHRIRFHSWSLLSNHYHLIVEAQQDLTAFIKRFHSVAAIARNRQDATGINVSDDFDPVLDELRLL
;
A
#
# COMPACT_ATOMS: atom_id res chain seq x y z
N MET A 1 16.64 15.34 -23.93
CA MET A 1 15.57 15.95 -24.74
C MET A 1 14.27 15.39 -24.21
N ASP A 2 13.43 16.21 -23.59
CA ASP A 2 12.11 15.78 -23.11
C ASP A 2 11.18 15.60 -24.33
N TRP A 3 10.40 14.51 -24.38
CA TRP A 3 9.43 14.28 -25.45
C TRP A 3 8.22 15.22 -25.24
N PRO A 4 7.84 16.06 -26.21
CA PRO A 4 6.87 17.14 -26.02
C PRO A 4 5.45 16.69 -25.62
N HIS A 5 5.13 15.40 -25.79
CA HIS A 5 3.82 14.83 -25.46
C HIS A 5 3.88 13.66 -24.48
N GLY A 6 5.04 13.44 -23.87
CA GLY A 6 5.23 12.40 -22.87
C GLY A 6 5.04 13.05 -21.51
N PRO A 7 4.15 12.53 -20.64
CA PRO A 7 4.15 13.00 -19.27
C PRO A 7 5.57 12.83 -18.71
N LEU A 8 6.14 13.92 -18.19
CA LEU A 8 7.47 13.88 -17.61
C LEU A 8 7.44 12.90 -16.43
N HIS A 9 8.01 11.71 -16.59
CA HIS A 9 8.16 10.71 -15.53
C HIS A 9 9.31 11.09 -14.58
N ARG A 10 9.31 12.34 -14.08
CA ARG A 10 10.24 12.77 -13.05
C ARG A 10 9.57 12.56 -11.70
N ILE A 11 10.00 11.52 -11.00
CA ILE A 11 9.69 11.37 -9.57
C ILE A 11 10.51 12.44 -8.86
N ALA A 12 9.93 13.62 -8.66
CA ALA A 12 10.46 14.57 -7.70
C ALA A 12 10.38 13.94 -6.29
N ALA A 13 11.17 14.41 -5.34
CA ALA A 13 11.02 13.97 -3.95
C ALA A 13 9.76 14.56 -3.28
N ARG A 14 9.23 15.67 -3.82
CA ARG A 14 8.08 16.39 -3.27
C ARG A 14 7.01 16.62 -4.33
N GLY A 15 5.76 16.35 -4.00
CA GLY A 15 4.62 16.57 -4.89
C GLY A 15 3.36 15.80 -4.49
N ILE A 16 2.34 15.89 -5.34
CA ILE A 16 1.14 15.07 -5.26
C ILE A 16 1.24 13.95 -6.30
N TYR A 17 1.04 12.72 -5.88
CA TYR A 17 1.19 11.52 -6.71
C TYR A 17 -0.13 10.78 -6.79
N PHE A 18 -0.47 10.35 -8.01
CA PHE A 18 -1.50 9.34 -8.24
C PHE A 18 -0.85 7.97 -8.33
N ILE A 19 -1.16 7.08 -7.39
CA ILE A 19 -0.54 5.76 -7.27
C ILE A 19 -1.60 4.70 -7.54
N THR A 20 -1.25 3.74 -8.40
CA THR A 20 -2.06 2.55 -8.62
C THR A 20 -1.22 1.30 -8.47
N ALA A 21 -1.67 0.31 -7.72
CA ALA A 21 -1.07 -1.02 -7.72
C ALA A 21 -2.15 -2.11 -7.67
N GLY A 22 -1.82 -3.29 -8.19
CA GLY A 22 -2.70 -4.44 -8.23
C GLY A 22 -2.16 -5.62 -7.44
N THR A 23 -3.05 -6.53 -7.11
CA THR A 23 -2.70 -7.88 -6.66
C THR A 23 -2.03 -8.67 -7.79
N TYR A 24 -1.33 -9.75 -7.43
CA TYR A 24 -0.73 -10.66 -8.39
C TYR A 24 -1.78 -11.17 -9.39
N LEU A 25 -1.48 -11.08 -10.69
CA LEU A 25 -2.38 -11.44 -11.79
C LEU A 25 -3.77 -10.77 -11.72
N LYS A 26 -3.90 -9.63 -11.03
CA LYS A 26 -5.19 -8.94 -10.79
C LYS A 26 -6.24 -9.84 -10.16
N GLN A 27 -5.83 -10.86 -9.41
CA GLN A 27 -6.72 -11.76 -8.70
C GLN A 27 -7.47 -11.01 -7.59
N HIS A 28 -8.76 -11.30 -7.46
CA HIS A 28 -9.61 -10.64 -6.48
C HIS A 28 -9.43 -11.27 -5.09
N TYR A 29 -8.42 -10.85 -4.33
CA TYR A 29 -8.16 -11.36 -2.97
C TYR A 29 -8.95 -10.64 -1.88
N TYR A 30 -9.42 -9.42 -2.12
CA TYR A 30 -10.21 -8.65 -1.15
C TYR A 30 -11.70 -8.68 -1.52
N ARG A 31 -12.36 -9.83 -1.31
CA ARG A 31 -13.76 -10.06 -1.75
C ARG A 31 -14.83 -9.71 -0.72
N SER A 32 -14.46 -9.55 0.54
CA SER A 32 -15.36 -9.16 1.62
C SER A 32 -15.10 -7.73 2.09
N SER A 33 -16.11 -7.13 2.71
CA SER A 33 -15.97 -5.87 3.46
C SER A 33 -14.82 -5.95 4.45
N ASP A 34 -14.77 -7.03 5.24
CA ASP A 34 -13.79 -7.19 6.31
C ASP A 34 -12.35 -7.23 5.77
N ALA A 35 -12.14 -7.84 4.61
CA ALA A 35 -10.84 -7.86 3.95
C ALA A 35 -10.43 -6.47 3.47
N LEU A 36 -11.38 -5.68 2.93
CA LEU A 36 -11.14 -4.29 2.53
C LEU A 36 -10.89 -3.39 3.75
N ASP A 37 -11.60 -3.61 4.86
CA ASP A 37 -11.42 -2.86 6.10
C ASP A 37 -10.03 -3.11 6.70
N GLN A 38 -9.56 -4.35 6.69
CA GLN A 38 -8.21 -4.70 7.14
C GLN A 38 -7.14 -4.08 6.23
N LEU A 39 -7.33 -4.11 4.91
CA LEU A 39 -6.43 -3.43 3.97
C LEU A 39 -6.40 -1.91 4.21
N GLN A 40 -7.54 -1.31 4.53
CA GLN A 40 -7.63 0.11 4.87
C GLN A 40 -6.88 0.44 6.16
N LYS A 41 -7.04 -0.36 7.21
CA LYS A 41 -6.31 -0.20 8.47
C LYS A 41 -4.80 -0.25 8.22
N LEU A 42 -4.33 -1.24 7.45
CA LEU A 42 -2.94 -1.35 7.03
C LEU A 42 -2.44 -0.13 6.25
N LEU A 43 -3.25 0.38 5.32
CA LEU A 43 -2.90 1.56 4.53
C LEU A 43 -2.66 2.77 5.42
N PHE A 44 -3.55 3.03 6.38
CA PHE A 44 -3.44 4.18 7.27
C PHE A 44 -2.30 4.05 8.27
N ALA A 45 -2.10 2.88 8.88
CA ALA A 45 -0.96 2.62 9.76
C ALA A 45 0.38 2.82 9.02
N ALA A 46 0.49 2.30 7.79
CA ALA A 46 1.68 2.51 6.96
C ALA A 46 1.88 3.98 6.59
N ALA A 47 0.80 4.71 6.28
CA ALA A 47 0.90 6.12 5.95
C ALA A 47 1.34 6.97 7.14
N GLU A 48 0.83 6.68 8.35
CA GLU A 48 1.26 7.34 9.58
C GLU A 48 2.74 7.09 9.86
N ALA A 49 3.19 5.83 9.82
CA ALA A 49 4.59 5.44 10.03
C ALA A 49 5.56 6.14 9.06
N HIS A 50 5.11 6.45 7.84
CA HIS A 50 5.89 7.10 6.81
C HIS A 50 5.58 8.59 6.61
N ARG A 51 4.74 9.19 7.47
CA ARG A 51 4.30 10.61 7.37
C ARG A 51 3.73 10.97 6.00
N ILE A 52 2.97 10.05 5.40
CA ILE A 52 2.29 10.25 4.13
C ILE A 52 0.95 10.93 4.38
N ARG A 53 0.67 12.00 3.63
CA ARG A 53 -0.61 12.69 3.68
C ARG A 53 -1.51 12.22 2.53
N PHE A 54 -2.71 11.76 2.86
CA PHE A 54 -3.72 11.40 1.85
C PHE A 54 -4.59 12.59 1.46
N HIS A 55 -4.92 12.65 0.17
CA HIS A 55 -6.02 13.46 -0.35
C HIS A 55 -7.24 12.60 -0.67
N SER A 56 -7.02 11.41 -1.23
CA SER A 56 -8.07 10.42 -1.48
C SER A 56 -7.49 9.02 -1.64
N TRP A 57 -8.35 8.01 -1.52
CA TRP A 57 -8.01 6.61 -1.71
C TRP A 57 -9.25 5.83 -2.18
N SER A 58 -9.02 4.74 -2.90
CA SER A 58 -10.04 3.76 -3.27
C SER A 58 -9.41 2.37 -3.21
N LEU A 59 -9.99 1.48 -2.41
CA LEU A 59 -9.57 0.08 -2.30
C LEU A 59 -10.59 -0.79 -3.05
N LEU A 60 -10.09 -1.63 -3.95
CA LEU A 60 -10.89 -2.55 -4.74
C LEU A 60 -10.41 -3.98 -4.48
N SER A 61 -11.20 -4.94 -4.95
CA SER A 61 -10.98 -6.35 -4.66
C SER A 61 -9.66 -6.92 -5.21
N ASN A 62 -9.04 -6.26 -6.19
CA ASN A 62 -7.77 -6.66 -6.83
C ASN A 62 -6.78 -5.50 -7.09
N HIS A 63 -7.10 -4.27 -6.71
CA HIS A 63 -6.19 -3.13 -6.88
C HIS A 63 -6.60 -1.95 -5.99
N TYR A 64 -5.74 -0.95 -5.89
CA TYR A 64 -6.03 0.28 -5.16
C TYR A 64 -5.52 1.50 -5.92
N HIS A 65 -6.18 2.64 -5.68
CA HIS A 65 -5.84 3.95 -6.20
C HIS A 65 -5.62 4.90 -5.02
N LEU A 66 -4.51 5.64 -5.00
CA LEU A 66 -4.20 6.62 -3.96
C LEU A 66 -3.87 7.98 -4.59
N ILE A 67 -4.31 9.05 -3.96
CA ILE A 67 -3.80 10.41 -4.19
C ILE A 67 -3.10 10.85 -2.91
N VAL A 68 -1.77 10.97 -2.94
CA VAL A 68 -0.94 11.28 -1.77
C VAL A 68 -0.06 12.50 -2.01
N GLU A 69 0.15 13.30 -0.96
CA GLU A 69 1.20 14.31 -0.92
C GLU A 69 2.43 13.71 -0.24
N ALA A 70 3.57 13.79 -0.94
CA ALA A 70 4.87 13.37 -0.43
C ALA A 70 5.77 14.59 -0.25
N GLN A 71 6.48 14.65 0.89
CA GLN A 71 7.59 15.58 1.10
C GLN A 71 8.95 14.92 0.80
N GLN A 72 8.96 13.61 0.65
CA GLN A 72 10.12 12.75 0.45
C GLN A 72 9.77 11.58 -0.48
N ASP A 73 10.78 10.77 -0.85
CA ASP A 73 10.58 9.56 -1.65
C ASP A 73 9.54 8.60 -1.02
N LEU A 74 8.60 8.15 -1.86
CA LEU A 74 7.48 7.25 -1.53
C LEU A 74 7.87 5.77 -1.56
N THR A 75 9.06 5.43 -2.07
CA THR A 75 9.49 4.05 -2.28
C THR A 75 9.38 3.21 -1.01
N ALA A 76 9.79 3.76 0.14
CA ALA A 76 9.72 3.05 1.43
C ALA A 76 8.28 2.72 1.83
N PHE A 77 7.39 3.72 1.76
CA PHE A 77 5.96 3.56 2.05
C PHE A 77 5.30 2.50 1.15
N ILE A 78 5.49 2.62 -0.18
CA ILE A 78 4.84 1.73 -1.15
C ILE A 78 5.34 0.29 -0.96
N LYS A 79 6.66 0.09 -0.83
CA LYS A 79 7.24 -1.25 -0.61
C LYS A 79 6.72 -1.87 0.68
N ARG A 80 6.69 -1.09 1.76
CA ARG A 80 6.22 -1.58 3.06
C ARG A 80 4.75 -1.94 3.03
N PHE A 81 3.89 -1.03 2.58
CA PHE A 81 2.45 -1.27 2.49
C PHE A 81 2.14 -2.50 1.64
N HIS A 82 2.74 -2.60 0.45
CA HIS A 82 2.49 -3.73 -0.45
C HIS A 82 2.97 -5.07 0.15
N SER A 83 4.13 -5.07 0.81
CA SER A 83 4.66 -6.27 1.47
C SER A 83 3.78 -6.72 2.63
N VAL A 84 3.42 -5.81 3.53
CA VAL A 84 2.61 -6.14 4.72
C VAL A 84 1.21 -6.58 4.32
N ALA A 85 0.57 -5.90 3.35
CA ALA A 85 -0.73 -6.30 2.83
C ALA A 85 -0.71 -7.70 2.20
N ALA A 86 0.34 -8.03 1.43
CA ALA A 86 0.50 -9.36 0.86
C ALA A 86 0.72 -10.44 1.94
N ILE A 87 1.56 -10.17 2.95
CA ILE A 87 1.78 -11.10 4.07
C ILE A 87 0.49 -11.34 4.85
N ALA A 88 -0.23 -10.27 5.22
CA ALA A 88 -1.49 -10.37 5.94
C ALA A 88 -2.52 -11.20 5.16
N ARG A 89 -2.65 -10.95 3.85
CA ARG A 89 -3.55 -11.71 2.99
C ARG A 89 -3.15 -13.18 2.85
N ASN A 90 -1.86 -13.46 2.63
CA ASN A 90 -1.35 -14.82 2.50
C ASN A 90 -1.52 -15.64 3.80
N ARG A 91 -1.39 -15.00 4.97
CA ARG A 91 -1.64 -15.64 6.27
C ARG A 91 -3.11 -16.04 6.42
N GLN A 92 -4.04 -15.20 5.97
CA GLN A 92 -5.48 -15.50 5.98
C GLN A 92 -5.85 -16.62 5.01
N ASP A 93 -5.17 -16.69 3.86
CA ASP A 93 -5.40 -17.73 2.85
C ASP A 93 -4.60 -19.02 3.11
N ALA A 94 -3.82 -19.10 4.21
CA ALA A 94 -2.92 -20.21 4.55
C ALA A 94 -1.93 -20.58 3.43
N THR A 95 -1.56 -19.62 2.59
CA THR A 95 -0.73 -19.82 1.39
C THR A 95 0.67 -19.21 1.50
N GLY A 96 0.97 -18.52 2.60
CA GLY A 96 2.26 -17.88 2.85
C GLY A 96 3.30 -18.78 3.51
N ILE A 97 4.58 -18.54 3.21
CA ILE A 97 5.69 -18.99 4.07
C ILE A 97 5.66 -18.12 5.33
N ASN A 98 5.80 -18.73 6.52
CA ASN A 98 5.94 -17.98 7.77
C ASN A 98 7.18 -17.08 7.70
N VAL A 99 6.96 -15.79 7.44
CA VAL A 99 8.01 -14.76 7.57
C VAL A 99 8.17 -14.49 9.06
N SER A 100 9.42 -14.53 9.57
CA SER A 100 9.70 -14.27 10.98
C SER A 100 9.13 -12.92 11.39
N ASP A 101 8.46 -12.88 12.53
CA ASP A 101 7.82 -11.71 13.11
C ASP A 101 8.85 -10.75 13.74
N ASP A 102 9.96 -10.48 13.06
CA ASP A 102 10.95 -9.52 13.54
C ASP A 102 10.34 -8.10 13.53
N PHE A 103 9.88 -7.67 14.71
CA PHE A 103 9.46 -6.34 15.15
C PHE A 103 9.04 -5.38 14.03
N ASP A 104 7.79 -5.52 13.57
CA ASP A 104 7.14 -4.57 12.68
C ASP A 104 6.05 -3.79 13.45
N PRO A 105 6.26 -2.50 13.77
CA PRO A 105 5.27 -1.71 14.50
C PRO A 105 3.91 -1.62 13.78
N VAL A 106 3.88 -1.78 12.45
CA VAL A 106 2.63 -1.79 11.67
C VAL A 106 1.85 -3.11 11.83
N LEU A 107 2.56 -4.22 12.04
CA LEU A 107 1.92 -5.52 12.36
C LEU A 107 1.55 -5.62 13.83
N ASP A 108 2.28 -4.96 14.73
CA ASP A 108 1.97 -4.94 16.16
C ASP A 108 0.68 -4.16 16.47
N GLU A 109 0.40 -3.06 15.76
CA GLU A 109 -0.90 -2.37 15.86
C GLU A 109 -2.07 -3.26 15.42
N LEU A 110 -1.84 -4.19 14.48
CA LEU A 110 -2.87 -5.14 14.05
C LEU A 110 -3.05 -6.34 14.99
N ARG A 111 -2.10 -6.62 15.88
CA ARG A 111 -2.22 -7.70 16.87
C ARG A 111 -3.15 -7.35 18.03
N LEU A 112 -3.56 -6.09 18.14
CA LEU A 112 -4.43 -5.57 19.20
C LEU A 112 -5.90 -5.41 18.75
N LEU A 113 -6.26 -5.89 17.56
CA LEU A 113 -7.61 -5.85 16.98
C LEU A 113 -8.08 -7.26 16.61
#